data_AF-A0A359E5T9-F1
#
_entry.id   AF-A0A359E5T9-F1
#
_cell.length_a   1.000
_cell.length_b   1.000
_cell.length_c   1.000
_cell.angle_alpha   90.00
_cell.angle_beta   90.00
_cell.angle_gamma   90.00
#
_symmetry.space_group_name_H-M   'P 1'
#
loop_
_entity.id
_entity.type
_entity.pdbx_description
1 polymer ?
#
loop_
_entity_poly.entity_id
_entity_poly.type
_entity_poly.pdbx_seq_one_letter_code
_entity_poly.pdbx_strand_id
1 'polypeptide(L)'
;IFFCGKGNNAGDALVIARLLSQQDYKISICLLSGRSELSPDTRKNLELIQKLDEEFEILDWDDFTPTDYDFVVDGMLGTGLNSDVRSPYSDAIEWINKQESPVFALDIPTGLHADSGQILGIAVEADFTLSFGALKAGFYLNQGFETAGEVILCELSFPNKYKEPTASLISRDWVDHNSPSRNIPEHKYDGGVLYIIAGSEGLTGAGILAAKSAWSAGLGAVVLITPKGLLEVYEKQLIQIIKKPVGDRDDMYFKKKHLDQVTEIIQEKPGKVLIGPGLGRLEETIQFTQSLIQKLQGDVLIDADGLFALSQLDSWEKPDSSNWILTPHPGELKSLFKKDVSDDFERLKLIKEKAGQTNITILSKGMPSIIGTQSGDSYLTGYETRIFSRAGFGDVLAGKIGAYWLTYSSPELACCHGL
;
A
#
# COMPACT_ATOMS: atom_id res chain seq x y z
N ILE A 1 5.19 2.84 33.98
CA ILE A 1 6.55 2.26 34.04
C ILE A 1 7.25 2.41 32.69
N PHE A 2 8.56 2.66 32.70
CA PHE A 2 9.42 2.70 31.51
C PHE A 2 10.34 1.48 31.50
N PHE A 3 10.31 0.71 30.43
CA PHE A 3 11.27 -0.36 30.17
C PHE A 3 12.36 0.15 29.24
N CYS A 4 13.60 0.12 29.72
CA CYS A 4 14.73 0.79 29.11
C CYS A 4 15.85 -0.19 28.80
N GLY A 5 16.31 -0.20 27.55
CA GLY A 5 17.52 -0.93 27.14
C GLY A 5 18.79 -0.12 27.42
N LYS A 6 19.85 -0.40 26.66
CA LYS A 6 21.14 0.31 26.80
C LYS A 6 21.44 1.37 25.73
N GLY A 7 20.71 1.31 24.61
CA GLY A 7 20.92 2.19 23.46
C GLY A 7 20.24 3.55 23.61
N ASN A 8 20.25 4.35 22.54
CA ASN A 8 19.69 5.70 22.56
C ASN A 8 18.17 5.74 22.72
N ASN A 9 17.44 4.68 22.32
CA ASN A 9 15.98 4.61 22.55
C ASN A 9 15.63 4.67 24.06
N ALA A 10 16.48 4.05 24.89
CA ALA A 10 16.37 4.16 26.34
C ALA A 10 16.69 5.59 26.82
N GLY A 11 17.62 6.28 26.17
CA GLY A 11 17.91 7.69 26.46
C GLY A 11 16.70 8.57 26.23
N ASP A 12 15.97 8.37 25.14
CA ASP A 12 14.71 9.07 24.84
C ASP A 12 13.64 8.75 25.89
N ALA A 13 13.53 7.48 26.29
CA ALA A 13 12.65 7.05 27.38
C ALA A 13 12.94 7.77 28.71
N LEU A 14 14.21 7.88 29.08
CA LEU A 14 14.65 8.58 30.29
C LEU A 14 14.37 10.10 30.20
N VAL A 15 14.49 10.70 29.02
CA VAL A 15 14.09 12.11 28.83
C VAL A 15 12.59 12.27 29.09
N ILE A 16 11.75 11.41 28.51
CA ILE A 16 10.30 11.47 28.69
C ILE A 16 9.93 11.24 30.16
N ALA A 17 10.49 10.20 30.79
CA ALA A 17 10.30 9.89 32.20
C ALA A 17 10.58 11.11 33.09
N ARG A 18 11.69 11.82 32.85
CA ARG A 18 12.07 13.05 33.56
C ARG A 18 11.11 14.21 33.30
N LEU A 19 10.57 14.34 32.10
CA LEU A 19 9.63 15.43 31.81
C LEU A 19 8.26 15.17 32.42
N LEU A 20 7.82 13.91 32.47
CA LEU A 20 6.55 13.53 33.08
C LEU A 20 6.58 13.61 34.61
N SER A 21 7.70 13.33 35.26
CA SER A 21 7.82 13.50 36.72
C SER A 21 7.59 14.96 37.16
N GLN A 22 7.98 15.93 36.32
CA GLN A 22 7.71 17.35 36.52
C GLN A 22 6.24 17.73 36.35
N GLN A 23 5.39 16.80 35.89
CA GLN A 23 3.95 16.94 35.74
C GLN A 23 3.20 16.06 36.78
N ASP A 24 3.84 15.77 37.91
CA ASP A 24 3.28 15.00 39.04
C ASP A 24 2.94 13.53 38.74
N TYR A 25 3.50 12.94 37.66
CA TYR A 25 3.39 11.51 37.41
C TYR A 25 4.36 10.73 38.31
N LYS A 26 3.90 9.58 38.82
CA LYS A 26 4.77 8.60 39.51
C LYS A 26 5.49 7.75 38.48
N ILE A 27 6.81 7.72 38.55
CA ILE A 27 7.65 7.13 37.51
C ILE A 27 8.49 5.98 38.10
N SER A 28 8.26 4.78 37.57
CA SER A 28 9.16 3.63 37.72
C SER A 28 9.91 3.39 36.42
N ILE A 29 11.21 3.14 36.51
CA ILE A 29 12.13 2.86 35.41
C ILE A 29 12.76 1.50 35.64
N CYS A 30 12.64 0.60 34.68
CA CYS A 30 13.26 -0.73 34.69
C CYS A 30 14.36 -0.81 33.62
N LEU A 31 15.60 -1.00 34.03
CA LEU A 31 16.77 -1.12 33.16
C LEU A 31 17.04 -2.60 32.84
N LEU A 32 16.80 -3.02 31.59
CA LEU A 32 16.90 -4.44 31.21
C LEU A 32 18.33 -4.98 31.16
N SER A 33 19.30 -4.14 30.83
CA SER A 33 20.72 -4.54 30.76
C SER A 33 21.54 -3.98 31.93
N GLY A 34 20.86 -3.58 33.01
CA GLY A 34 21.47 -2.89 34.15
C GLY A 34 22.06 -1.53 33.77
N ARG A 35 22.99 -1.05 34.59
CA ARG A 35 23.55 0.31 34.52
C ARG A 35 24.90 0.39 33.80
N SER A 36 25.43 -0.75 33.37
CA SER A 36 26.69 -0.84 32.60
C SER A 36 26.44 -0.69 31.10
N GLU A 37 27.47 -0.27 30.36
CA GLU A 37 27.43 -0.18 28.88
C GLU A 37 26.33 0.70 28.28
N LEU A 38 25.72 1.58 29.08
CA LEU A 38 24.79 2.57 28.57
C LEU A 38 25.48 3.46 27.53
N SER A 39 24.76 3.77 26.46
CA SER A 39 25.19 4.77 25.49
C SER A 39 25.47 6.11 26.21
N PRO A 40 26.31 6.98 25.63
CA PRO A 40 26.64 8.26 26.26
C PRO A 40 25.40 9.09 26.64
N ASP A 41 24.39 9.14 25.76
CA ASP A 41 23.18 9.91 25.99
C ASP A 41 22.27 9.28 27.05
N THR A 42 22.12 7.95 27.03
CA THR A 42 21.33 7.22 28.04
C THR A 42 21.95 7.37 29.43
N ARG A 43 23.28 7.23 29.54
CA ARG A 43 24.01 7.45 30.79
C ARG A 43 23.81 8.86 31.33
N LYS A 44 23.95 9.86 30.46
CA LYS A 44 23.77 11.27 30.84
C LYS A 44 22.37 11.54 31.35
N ASN A 45 21.33 10.99 30.70
CA ASN A 45 19.95 11.18 31.16
C ASN A 45 19.68 10.44 32.47
N LEU A 46 20.25 9.25 32.67
CA LEU A 46 20.17 8.54 33.96
C LEU A 46 20.82 9.35 35.09
N GLU A 47 22.01 9.92 34.86
CA GLU A 47 22.69 10.78 35.82
C GLU A 47 21.88 12.05 36.15
N LEU A 48 21.11 12.57 35.19
CA LEU A 48 20.22 13.72 35.43
C LEU A 48 19.03 13.32 36.29
N ILE A 49 18.40 12.18 36.03
CA ILE A 49 17.30 11.64 36.85
C ILE A 49 17.76 11.43 38.29
N GLN A 50 18.94 10.81 38.50
CA GLN A 50 19.48 10.56 39.84
C GLN A 50 19.80 11.83 40.64
N LYS A 51 19.95 12.98 39.98
CA LYS A 51 20.20 14.28 40.63
C LYS A 51 18.91 15.03 40.95
N LEU A 52 17.81 14.69 40.29
CA LEU A 52 16.51 15.21 40.63
C LEU A 52 16.07 14.48 41.90
N ASP A 53 15.90 15.23 42.99
CA ASP A 53 15.45 14.76 44.31
C ASP A 53 13.96 14.33 44.28
N GLU A 54 13.56 13.70 43.18
CA GLU A 54 12.23 13.18 42.90
C GLU A 54 12.24 11.68 43.21
N GLU A 55 11.13 11.15 43.70
CA GLU A 55 10.96 9.73 44.06
C GLU A 55 10.85 8.84 42.80
N PHE A 56 11.88 8.82 41.96
CA PHE A 56 12.00 7.82 40.89
C PHE A 56 12.31 6.46 41.49
N GLU A 57 11.51 5.47 41.14
CA GLU A 57 11.86 4.07 41.39
C GLU A 57 12.70 3.58 40.22
N ILE A 58 13.99 3.30 40.44
CA ILE A 58 14.92 2.81 39.41
C ILE A 58 15.34 1.39 39.74
N LEU A 59 14.84 0.44 38.96
CA LEU A 59 15.05 -1.00 39.10
C LEU A 59 15.95 -1.52 37.98
N ASP A 60 16.75 -2.53 38.29
CA ASP A 60 17.33 -3.40 37.26
C ASP A 60 16.36 -4.57 37.03
N TRP A 61 16.39 -5.21 35.85
CA TRP A 61 15.44 -6.27 35.50
C TRP A 61 15.38 -7.43 36.51
N ASP A 62 16.52 -7.81 37.08
CA ASP A 62 16.59 -8.91 38.06
C ASP A 62 15.83 -8.58 39.36
N ASP A 63 15.64 -7.29 39.66
CA ASP A 63 14.91 -6.79 40.82
C ASP A 63 13.45 -6.42 40.47
N PHE A 64 13.05 -6.53 39.20
CA PHE A 64 11.70 -6.18 38.76
C PHE A 64 10.68 -7.18 39.32
N THR A 65 9.70 -6.65 40.05
CA THR A 65 8.55 -7.42 40.53
C THR A 65 7.28 -6.93 39.84
N PRO A 66 6.55 -7.82 39.14
CA PRO A 66 5.29 -7.47 38.51
C PRO A 66 4.29 -6.83 39.49
N THR A 67 3.85 -5.63 39.15
CA THR A 67 2.80 -4.87 39.83
C THR A 67 1.94 -4.17 38.80
N ASP A 68 0.81 -3.62 39.22
CA ASP A 68 -0.09 -2.89 38.33
C ASP A 68 0.47 -1.49 38.03
N TYR A 69 0.46 -1.11 36.76
CA TYR A 69 0.87 0.23 36.29
C TYR A 69 -0.20 0.81 35.39
N ASP A 70 -0.47 2.11 35.47
CA ASP A 70 -1.47 2.75 34.61
C ASP A 70 -1.03 2.88 33.15
N PHE A 71 0.29 2.94 32.90
CA PHE A 71 0.88 3.08 31.57
C PHE A 71 2.20 2.31 31.48
N VAL A 72 2.45 1.71 30.32
CA VAL A 72 3.70 0.99 30.02
C VAL A 72 4.38 1.67 28.85
N VAL A 73 5.68 1.95 28.98
CA VAL A 73 6.48 2.57 27.92
C VAL A 73 7.63 1.64 27.52
N ASP A 74 7.66 1.24 26.27
CA ASP A 74 8.75 0.53 25.62
C ASP A 74 9.77 1.52 25.06
N GLY A 75 10.88 1.67 25.77
CA GLY A 75 12.10 2.34 25.33
C GLY A 75 13.28 1.37 25.24
N MET A 76 13.03 0.10 24.92
CA MET A 76 14.03 -0.96 25.05
C MET A 76 15.02 -0.96 23.89
N LEU A 77 14.55 -1.25 22.67
CA LEU A 77 15.33 -1.29 21.44
C LEU A 77 14.68 -0.39 20.39
N GLY A 78 15.47 0.18 19.49
CA GLY A 78 14.99 1.03 18.41
C GLY A 78 15.33 0.47 17.03
N THR A 79 15.51 1.35 16.05
CA THR A 79 15.79 0.99 14.65
C THR A 79 17.04 0.14 14.38
N GLY A 80 17.96 0.01 15.34
CA GLY A 80 19.20 -0.76 15.18
C GLY A 80 19.05 -2.30 15.27
N LEU A 81 17.85 -2.81 15.52
CA LEU A 81 17.61 -4.25 15.67
C LEU A 81 17.70 -4.99 14.32
N ASN A 82 18.58 -6.00 14.25
CA ASN A 82 18.85 -6.78 13.04
C ASN A 82 18.90 -8.30 13.29
N SER A 83 18.46 -8.75 14.47
CA SER A 83 18.45 -10.16 14.86
C SER A 83 17.34 -10.40 15.88
N ASP A 84 16.91 -11.65 16.01
CA ASP A 84 15.91 -12.05 17.01
C ASP A 84 16.24 -11.51 18.41
N VAL A 85 15.21 -10.96 19.05
CA VAL A 85 15.30 -10.51 20.44
C VAL A 85 15.55 -11.71 21.35
N ARG A 86 16.32 -11.49 22.41
CA ARG A 86 16.69 -12.52 23.39
C ARG A 86 16.42 -12.00 24.79
N SER A 87 16.32 -12.91 25.75
CA SER A 87 16.26 -12.56 27.16
C SER A 87 17.44 -11.64 27.53
N PRO A 88 17.21 -10.59 28.34
CA PRO A 88 15.96 -10.29 29.08
C PRO A 88 14.87 -9.55 28.28
N TYR A 89 15.17 -9.10 27.05
CA TYR A 89 14.21 -8.32 26.24
C TYR A 89 12.97 -9.14 25.87
N SER A 90 13.13 -10.39 25.44
CA SER A 90 11.99 -11.27 25.12
C SER A 90 11.04 -11.44 26.30
N ASP A 91 11.60 -11.59 27.50
CA ASP A 91 10.84 -11.86 28.72
C ASP A 91 10.08 -10.61 29.17
N ALA A 92 10.69 -9.42 29.01
CA ALA A 92 10.02 -8.14 29.19
C ALA A 92 8.88 -7.95 28.19
N ILE A 93 9.09 -8.25 26.91
CA ILE A 93 8.03 -8.17 25.88
C ILE A 93 6.86 -9.09 26.23
N GLU A 94 7.12 -10.33 26.63
CA GLU A 94 6.08 -11.27 27.06
C GLU A 94 5.28 -10.76 28.27
N TRP A 95 5.91 -10.02 29.17
CA TRP A 95 5.23 -9.39 30.29
C TRP A 95 4.40 -8.19 29.83
N ILE A 96 4.97 -7.31 29.00
CA ILE A 96 4.32 -6.10 28.46
C ILE A 96 3.04 -6.48 27.70
N ASN A 97 3.10 -7.46 26.80
CA ASN A 97 1.96 -7.86 25.96
C ASN A 97 0.82 -8.54 26.77
N LYS A 98 1.02 -8.83 28.06
CA LYS A 98 -0.01 -9.38 28.96
C LYS A 98 -0.70 -8.29 29.78
N GLN A 99 -0.27 -7.04 29.69
CA GLN A 99 -0.87 -5.95 30.46
C GLN A 99 -2.14 -5.44 29.78
N GLU A 100 -3.13 -5.05 30.59
CA GLU A 100 -4.35 -4.37 30.09
C GLU A 100 -4.15 -2.85 29.97
N SER A 101 -3.07 -2.33 30.53
CA SER A 101 -2.74 -0.91 30.54
C SER A 101 -2.19 -0.45 29.19
N PRO A 102 -2.44 0.81 28.76
CA PRO A 102 -1.95 1.30 27.49
C PRO A 102 -0.43 1.19 27.34
N VAL A 103 0.00 0.65 26.21
CA VAL A 103 1.41 0.44 25.85
C VAL A 103 1.86 1.47 24.81
N PHE A 104 2.88 2.24 25.16
CA PHE A 104 3.53 3.22 24.28
C PHE A 104 4.89 2.72 23.84
N ALA A 105 5.13 2.58 22.54
CA ALA A 105 6.46 2.33 22.01
C ALA A 105 7.16 3.64 21.62
N LEU A 106 8.44 3.75 21.94
CA LEU A 106 9.29 4.86 21.53
C LEU A 106 10.09 4.47 20.28
N ASP A 107 10.00 5.32 19.28
CA ASP A 107 10.58 5.21 17.94
C ASP A 107 10.04 4.06 17.07
N ILE A 108 10.02 2.85 17.61
CA ILE A 108 9.49 1.61 17.01
C ILE A 108 9.22 0.57 18.13
N PRO A 109 8.16 -0.25 18.06
CA PRO A 109 7.99 -1.35 19.01
C PRO A 109 9.21 -2.28 19.00
N THR A 110 9.77 -2.52 20.18
CA THR A 110 10.90 -3.42 20.36
C THR A 110 10.55 -4.79 19.82
N GLY A 111 11.42 -5.32 18.94
CA GLY A 111 11.21 -6.60 18.27
C GLY A 111 10.65 -6.48 16.84
N LEU A 112 10.16 -5.31 16.44
CA LEU A 112 9.76 -5.03 15.07
C LEU A 112 10.96 -4.48 14.27
N HIS A 113 11.23 -5.06 13.09
CA HIS A 113 12.28 -4.56 12.21
C HIS A 113 11.85 -3.25 11.52
N ALA A 114 12.67 -2.20 11.61
CA ALA A 114 12.32 -0.86 11.13
C ALA A 114 12.09 -0.73 9.62
N ASP A 115 12.83 -1.47 8.79
CA ASP A 115 12.60 -1.43 7.34
C ASP A 115 11.53 -2.41 6.87
N SER A 116 11.58 -3.67 7.32
CA SER A 116 10.72 -4.72 6.78
C SER A 116 9.40 -4.89 7.52
N GLY A 117 9.29 -4.50 8.79
CA GLY A 117 8.13 -4.77 9.63
C GLY A 117 7.97 -6.25 10.01
N GLN A 118 9.03 -7.05 9.84
CA GLN A 118 9.07 -8.42 10.36
C GLN A 118 9.29 -8.41 11.87
N ILE A 119 8.61 -9.33 12.56
CA ILE A 119 8.90 -9.62 13.97
C ILE A 119 10.18 -10.46 14.06
N LEU A 120 11.15 -9.98 14.83
CA LEU A 120 12.42 -10.64 15.10
C LEU A 120 12.34 -11.38 16.44
N GLY A 121 11.77 -12.59 16.43
CA GLY A 121 11.52 -13.41 17.62
C GLY A 121 10.15 -13.13 18.26
N ILE A 122 10.04 -12.02 18.98
CA ILE A 122 8.79 -11.50 19.57
C ILE A 122 8.83 -9.96 19.53
N ALA A 123 7.69 -9.30 19.40
CA ALA A 123 7.60 -7.84 19.39
C ALA A 123 6.59 -7.32 20.41
N VAL A 124 6.81 -6.11 20.90
CA VAL A 124 5.83 -5.37 21.70
C VAL A 124 4.59 -5.10 20.84
N GLU A 125 3.42 -5.39 21.39
CA GLU A 125 2.12 -4.98 20.84
C GLU A 125 1.76 -3.63 21.47
N ALA A 126 2.00 -2.54 20.73
CA ALA A 126 1.78 -1.18 21.22
C ALA A 126 0.39 -0.68 20.84
N ASP A 127 -0.25 0.07 21.75
CA ASP A 127 -1.44 0.86 21.44
C ASP A 127 -1.07 2.15 20.69
N PHE A 128 0.09 2.72 21.04
CA PHE A 128 0.62 3.94 20.44
C PHE A 128 2.12 3.83 20.18
N THR A 129 2.60 4.34 19.05
CA THR A 129 4.04 4.45 18.78
C THR A 129 4.42 5.90 18.50
N LEU A 130 5.34 6.46 19.28
CA LEU A 130 5.89 7.80 19.07
C LEU A 130 7.14 7.71 18.18
N SER A 131 7.00 7.97 16.89
CA SER A 131 8.10 7.84 15.94
C SER A 131 8.85 9.15 15.72
N PHE A 132 10.17 9.14 15.88
CA PHE A 132 10.96 10.37 15.80
C PHE A 132 11.49 10.65 14.39
N GLY A 133 11.26 11.87 13.90
CA GLY A 133 11.87 12.44 12.69
C GLY A 133 11.31 11.93 11.35
N ALA A 134 10.96 10.65 11.26
CA ALA A 134 10.38 10.03 10.07
C ALA A 134 9.53 8.80 10.45
N LEU A 135 8.57 8.49 9.60
CA LEU A 135 7.81 7.24 9.65
C LEU A 135 8.65 6.14 9.01
N LYS A 136 8.82 5.02 9.72
CA LYS A 136 9.60 3.87 9.26
C LYS A 136 8.73 2.97 8.39
N ALA A 137 9.32 2.36 7.37
CA ALA A 137 8.59 1.49 6.44
C ALA A 137 7.97 0.27 7.16
N GLY A 138 8.68 -0.24 8.17
CA GLY A 138 8.27 -1.38 8.96
C GLY A 138 7.00 -1.19 9.77
N PHE A 139 6.45 0.02 9.90
CA PHE A 139 5.10 0.21 10.46
C PHE A 139 3.97 -0.20 9.52
N TYR A 140 4.24 -0.19 8.21
CA TYR A 140 3.21 -0.38 7.19
C TYR A 140 3.41 -1.66 6.39
N LEU A 141 4.47 -2.41 6.69
CA LEU A 141 4.83 -3.65 6.02
C LEU A 141 4.73 -4.82 7.00
N ASN A 142 4.40 -6.00 6.48
CA ASN A 142 4.33 -7.24 7.22
C ASN A 142 3.47 -7.10 8.51
N GLN A 143 4.05 -7.33 9.69
CA GLN A 143 3.34 -7.31 10.98
C GLN A 143 3.31 -5.91 11.63
N GLY A 144 3.89 -4.91 10.97
CA GLY A 144 3.99 -3.56 11.51
C GLY A 144 2.64 -2.93 11.82
N PHE A 145 1.68 -3.13 10.93
CA PHE A 145 0.37 -2.50 11.05
C PHE A 145 -0.42 -3.04 12.24
N GLU A 146 -0.22 -4.32 12.60
CA GLU A 146 -0.84 -4.93 13.77
C GLU A 146 -0.12 -4.61 15.09
N THR A 147 1.18 -4.33 15.05
CA THR A 147 2.02 -4.22 16.26
C THR A 147 2.29 -2.78 16.70
N ALA A 148 2.25 -1.82 15.78
CA ALA A 148 2.64 -0.44 16.06
C ALA A 148 1.52 0.46 16.62
N GLY A 149 0.27 -0.03 16.63
CA GLY A 149 -0.88 0.73 17.09
C GLY A 149 -1.07 2.04 16.31
N GLU A 150 -1.50 3.11 16.99
CA GLU A 150 -1.54 4.44 16.42
C GLU A 150 -0.13 5.06 16.38
N VAL A 151 0.42 5.23 15.17
CA VAL A 151 1.74 5.82 14.96
C VAL A 151 1.64 7.34 14.90
N ILE A 152 2.28 8.01 15.86
CA ILE A 152 2.36 9.48 15.96
C ILE A 152 3.74 9.93 15.54
N LEU A 153 3.82 10.73 14.47
CA LEU A 153 5.08 11.31 14.02
C LEU A 153 5.46 12.50 14.90
N CYS A 154 6.52 12.35 15.67
CA CYS A 154 7.19 13.43 16.38
C CYS A 154 8.26 14.04 15.47
N GLU A 155 7.95 15.17 14.84
CA GLU A 155 8.90 15.84 13.94
C GLU A 155 10.17 16.28 14.68
N LEU A 156 11.32 16.02 14.05
CA LEU A 156 12.61 16.55 14.49
C LEU A 156 13.09 17.58 13.47
N SER A 157 13.69 18.66 13.96
CA SER A 157 14.18 19.77 13.14
C SER A 157 15.45 19.40 12.36
N PHE A 158 15.33 18.56 11.33
CA PHE A 158 16.41 18.30 10.37
C PHE A 158 15.91 18.36 8.91
N PRO A 159 16.73 18.84 7.96
CA PRO A 159 16.31 19.01 6.57
C PRO A 159 15.89 17.71 5.88
N ASN A 160 14.76 17.75 5.15
CA ASN A 160 14.23 16.59 4.41
C ASN A 160 15.20 16.00 3.37
N LYS A 161 16.18 16.77 2.88
CA LYS A 161 17.22 16.27 1.96
C LYS A 161 18.10 15.15 2.56
N TYR A 162 18.08 14.96 3.87
CA TYR A 162 18.79 13.87 4.56
C TYR A 162 17.91 12.63 4.75
N LYS A 163 16.63 12.69 4.34
CA LYS A 163 15.72 11.54 4.34
C LYS A 163 15.82 10.87 2.97
N GLU A 164 16.27 9.63 2.94
CA GLU A 164 16.18 8.77 1.76
C GLU A 164 14.94 7.87 1.91
N PRO A 165 13.81 8.20 1.28
CA PRO A 165 12.58 7.45 1.50
C PRO A 165 12.65 6.07 0.85
N THR A 166 12.40 5.04 1.65
CA THR A 166 12.12 3.68 1.15
C THR A 166 10.86 3.67 0.28
N ALA A 167 9.83 4.39 0.71
CA ALA A 167 8.59 4.69 0.00
C ALA A 167 7.92 5.92 0.63
N SER A 168 6.95 6.51 -0.07
CA SER A 168 6.11 7.60 0.44
C SER A 168 4.72 7.08 0.82
N LEU A 169 4.14 7.59 1.90
CA LEU A 169 2.74 7.28 2.22
C LEU A 169 1.80 8.09 1.35
N ILE A 170 0.76 7.43 0.85
CA ILE A 170 -0.34 8.09 0.15
C ILE A 170 -1.15 8.86 1.19
N SER A 171 -1.15 10.19 1.06
CA SER A 171 -1.93 11.12 1.86
C SER A 171 -2.97 11.78 0.97
N ARG A 172 -4.21 11.88 1.46
CA ARG A 172 -5.28 12.62 0.75
C ARG A 172 -4.86 14.06 0.48
N ASP A 173 -4.30 14.73 1.47
CA ASP A 173 -3.85 16.11 1.32
C ASP A 173 -2.77 16.21 0.25
N TRP A 174 -1.81 15.28 0.23
CA TRP A 174 -0.77 15.28 -0.80
C TRP A 174 -1.38 15.06 -2.19
N VAL A 175 -2.29 14.11 -2.33
CA VAL A 175 -2.98 13.81 -3.60
C VAL A 175 -3.75 15.03 -4.09
N ASP A 176 -4.54 15.69 -3.22
CA ASP A 176 -5.35 16.85 -3.59
C ASP A 176 -4.48 18.06 -3.99
N HIS A 177 -3.38 18.32 -3.28
CA HIS A 177 -2.49 19.45 -3.58
C HIS A 177 -1.60 19.24 -4.80
N ASN A 178 -1.23 18.00 -5.13
CA ASN A 178 -0.37 17.69 -6.28
C ASN A 178 -1.16 17.33 -7.53
N SER A 179 -2.49 17.25 -7.42
CA SER A 179 -3.35 17.03 -8.59
C SER A 179 -3.42 18.28 -9.45
N PRO A 180 -3.25 18.17 -10.78
CA PRO A 180 -3.52 19.29 -11.65
C PRO A 180 -4.99 19.69 -11.51
N SER A 181 -5.26 20.98 -11.71
CA SER A 181 -6.65 21.47 -11.73
C SER A 181 -7.47 20.63 -12.71
N ARG A 182 -8.61 20.12 -12.24
CA ARG A 182 -9.51 19.35 -13.09
C ARG A 182 -9.90 20.23 -14.27
N ASN A 183 -9.51 19.82 -15.47
CA ASN A 183 -9.98 20.49 -16.67
C ASN A 183 -11.50 20.27 -16.76
N ILE A 184 -12.28 21.33 -16.85
CA ILE A 184 -13.74 21.23 -17.00
C ILE A 184 -13.99 21.08 -18.50
N PRO A 185 -14.37 19.88 -18.99
CA PRO A 185 -14.57 19.68 -20.41
C PRO A 185 -15.80 20.47 -20.90
N GLU A 186 -15.70 21.12 -22.07
CA GLU A 186 -16.82 21.85 -22.68
C GLU A 186 -17.88 20.87 -23.25
N HIS A 187 -17.42 19.69 -23.70
CA HIS A 187 -18.22 18.60 -24.22
C HIS A 187 -17.80 17.25 -23.66
N LYS A 188 -18.71 16.27 -23.68
CA LYS A 188 -18.54 14.94 -23.06
C LYS A 188 -17.33 14.12 -23.53
N TYR A 189 -16.69 14.49 -24.65
CA TYR A 189 -15.51 13.81 -25.20
C TYR A 189 -14.21 14.60 -25.03
N ASP A 190 -14.27 15.85 -24.54
CA ASP A 190 -13.08 16.70 -24.45
C ASP A 190 -12.09 16.21 -23.39
N GLY A 191 -12.60 15.55 -22.34
CA GLY A 191 -11.80 14.83 -21.35
C GLY A 191 -11.30 13.46 -21.81
N GLY A 192 -11.55 13.08 -23.07
CA GLY A 192 -11.27 11.75 -23.61
C GLY A 192 -12.31 10.69 -23.24
N VAL A 193 -12.16 9.51 -23.84
CA VAL A 193 -13.04 8.34 -23.62
C VAL A 193 -12.32 7.29 -22.79
N LEU A 194 -12.99 6.70 -21.79
CA LEU A 194 -12.54 5.44 -21.21
C LEU A 194 -13.20 4.28 -21.95
N TYR A 195 -12.41 3.52 -22.67
CA TYR A 195 -12.83 2.27 -23.30
C TYR A 195 -12.60 1.12 -22.34
N ILE A 196 -13.67 0.42 -21.95
CA ILE A 196 -13.61 -0.73 -21.05
C ILE A 196 -13.87 -1.99 -21.88
N ILE A 197 -12.90 -2.90 -21.93
CA ILE A 197 -12.98 -4.18 -22.63
C ILE A 197 -13.14 -5.25 -21.57
N ALA A 198 -14.37 -5.72 -21.40
CA ALA A 198 -14.77 -6.49 -20.24
C ALA A 198 -15.93 -7.44 -20.53
N GLY A 199 -16.01 -8.48 -19.71
CA GLY A 199 -17.15 -9.38 -19.66
C GLY A 199 -17.04 -10.65 -20.50
N SER A 200 -17.61 -11.69 -19.92
CA SER A 200 -17.87 -13.01 -20.48
C SER A 200 -19.08 -13.61 -19.77
N GLU A 201 -19.58 -14.75 -20.25
CA GLU A 201 -20.63 -15.50 -19.58
C GLU A 201 -20.29 -15.76 -18.10
N GLY A 202 -21.22 -15.42 -17.20
CA GLY A 202 -21.02 -15.55 -15.75
C GLY A 202 -20.19 -14.43 -15.09
N LEU A 203 -19.49 -13.59 -15.86
CA LEU A 203 -18.58 -12.55 -15.36
C LEU A 203 -18.96 -11.12 -15.78
N THR A 204 -20.19 -10.91 -16.28
CA THR A 204 -20.70 -9.58 -16.66
C THR A 204 -20.70 -8.55 -15.52
N GLY A 205 -20.78 -9.03 -14.26
CA GLY A 205 -20.70 -8.18 -13.07
C GLY A 205 -19.42 -7.35 -13.00
N ALA A 206 -18.28 -7.90 -13.45
CA ALA A 206 -16.99 -7.20 -13.45
C ALA A 206 -17.04 -5.95 -14.35
N GLY A 207 -17.52 -6.12 -15.60
CA GLY A 207 -17.71 -5.01 -16.54
C GLY A 207 -18.72 -3.97 -16.03
N ILE A 208 -19.80 -4.40 -15.35
CA ILE A 208 -20.79 -3.50 -14.75
C ILE A 208 -20.14 -2.63 -13.65
N LEU A 209 -19.39 -3.24 -12.74
CA LEU A 209 -18.74 -2.55 -11.63
C LEU A 209 -17.70 -1.56 -12.12
N ALA A 210 -16.82 -1.98 -13.04
CA ALA A 210 -15.81 -1.11 -13.64
C ALA A 210 -16.44 0.10 -14.35
N ALA A 211 -17.47 -0.12 -15.18
CA ALA A 211 -18.14 0.95 -15.91
C ALA A 211 -18.90 1.93 -15.01
N LYS A 212 -19.64 1.42 -14.01
CA LYS A 212 -20.34 2.28 -13.03
C LYS A 212 -19.35 3.10 -12.21
N SER A 213 -18.28 2.46 -11.77
CA SER A 213 -17.23 3.11 -10.98
C SER A 213 -16.57 4.26 -11.76
N ALA A 214 -16.16 3.98 -13.01
CA ALA A 214 -15.58 4.99 -13.88
C ALA A 214 -16.51 6.19 -14.15
N TRP A 215 -17.80 5.91 -14.41
CA TRP A 215 -18.79 6.97 -14.63
C TRP A 215 -19.04 7.79 -13.35
N SER A 216 -19.12 7.13 -12.19
CA SER A 216 -19.32 7.80 -10.90
C SER A 216 -18.15 8.72 -10.51
N ALA A 217 -16.95 8.48 -11.05
CA ALA A 217 -15.78 9.34 -10.87
C ALA A 217 -15.81 10.62 -11.75
N GLY A 218 -16.88 10.82 -12.54
CA GLY A 218 -17.14 12.08 -13.25
C GLY A 218 -16.72 12.11 -14.72
N LEU A 219 -16.44 10.96 -15.33
CA LEU A 219 -16.11 10.92 -16.76
C LEU A 219 -17.29 11.32 -17.65
N GLY A 220 -17.01 12.15 -18.66
CA GLY A 220 -17.98 12.52 -19.69
C GLY A 220 -18.35 11.37 -20.63
N ALA A 221 -17.43 10.45 -20.91
CA ALA A 221 -17.66 9.32 -21.80
C ALA A 221 -16.99 8.03 -21.32
N VAL A 222 -17.83 7.01 -21.09
CA VAL A 222 -17.41 5.63 -20.83
C VAL A 222 -18.03 4.75 -21.91
N VAL A 223 -17.19 3.96 -22.57
CA VAL A 223 -17.60 3.02 -23.64
C VAL A 223 -17.24 1.61 -23.19
N LEU A 224 -18.26 0.78 -22.97
CA LEU A 224 -18.08 -0.65 -22.71
C LEU A 224 -18.09 -1.42 -24.03
N ILE A 225 -16.98 -2.07 -24.34
CA ILE A 225 -16.83 -3.03 -25.43
C ILE A 225 -17.03 -4.43 -24.85
N THR A 226 -17.94 -5.20 -25.44
CA THR A 226 -18.36 -6.51 -24.92
C THR A 226 -18.79 -7.44 -26.06
N PRO A 227 -18.69 -8.77 -25.92
CA PRO A 227 -19.33 -9.71 -26.83
C PRO A 227 -20.83 -9.45 -26.94
N LYS A 228 -21.38 -9.53 -28.15
CA LYS A 228 -22.77 -9.14 -28.46
C LYS A 228 -23.82 -10.01 -27.77
N GLY A 229 -23.51 -11.28 -27.46
CA GLY A 229 -24.40 -12.14 -26.68
C GLY A 229 -24.68 -11.63 -25.26
N LEU A 230 -23.78 -10.82 -24.69
CA LEU A 230 -23.92 -10.27 -23.33
C LEU A 230 -24.67 -8.93 -23.29
N LEU A 231 -24.96 -8.33 -24.46
CA LEU A 231 -25.43 -6.95 -24.56
C LEU A 231 -26.70 -6.70 -23.74
N GLU A 232 -27.63 -7.64 -23.72
CA GLU A 232 -28.90 -7.49 -22.99
C GLU A 232 -28.70 -7.28 -21.48
N VAL A 233 -27.71 -7.95 -20.88
CA VAL A 233 -27.38 -7.79 -19.45
C VAL A 233 -26.93 -6.37 -19.18
N TYR A 234 -26.07 -5.83 -20.04
CA TYR A 234 -25.52 -4.49 -19.90
C TYR A 234 -26.55 -3.39 -20.20
N GLU A 235 -27.43 -3.56 -21.20
CA GLU A 235 -28.50 -2.59 -21.48
C GLU A 235 -29.43 -2.39 -20.28
N LYS A 236 -29.69 -3.46 -19.51
CA LYS A 236 -30.53 -3.39 -18.29
C LYS A 236 -29.84 -2.72 -17.10
N GLN A 237 -28.50 -2.73 -17.05
CA GLN A 237 -27.73 -2.34 -15.86
C GLN A 237 -26.95 -1.04 -16.03
N LEU A 238 -26.65 -0.65 -17.27
CA LEU A 238 -25.74 0.45 -17.62
C LEU A 238 -26.43 1.43 -18.59
N ILE A 239 -27.41 2.18 -18.07
CA ILE A 239 -28.21 3.11 -18.86
C ILE A 239 -27.36 4.29 -19.37
N GLN A 240 -26.42 4.77 -18.56
CA GLN A 240 -25.57 5.94 -18.86
C GLN A 240 -24.35 5.59 -19.73
N ILE A 241 -23.99 4.31 -19.81
CA ILE A 241 -22.78 3.86 -20.48
C ILE A 241 -23.10 3.56 -21.95
N ILE A 242 -22.16 3.92 -22.83
CA ILE A 242 -22.25 3.55 -24.25
C ILE A 242 -21.77 2.11 -24.38
N LYS A 243 -22.57 1.23 -24.99
CA LYS A 243 -22.16 -0.15 -25.27
C LYS A 243 -21.80 -0.28 -26.75
N LYS A 244 -20.65 -0.89 -27.03
CA LYS A 244 -20.17 -1.21 -28.37
C LYS A 244 -20.01 -2.74 -28.48
N PRO A 245 -21.08 -3.46 -28.84
CA PRO A 245 -21.03 -4.92 -28.93
C PRO A 245 -20.17 -5.38 -30.12
N VAL A 246 -19.44 -6.49 -29.95
CA VAL A 246 -18.66 -7.13 -31.01
C VAL A 246 -19.11 -8.56 -31.28
N GLY A 247 -18.96 -9.02 -32.52
CA GLY A 247 -19.42 -10.35 -32.95
C GLY A 247 -20.94 -10.51 -33.02
N ASP A 248 -21.42 -11.74 -32.78
CA ASP A 248 -22.81 -12.16 -32.97
C ASP A 248 -23.52 -12.47 -31.65
N ARG A 249 -24.85 -12.71 -31.70
CA ARG A 249 -25.64 -12.97 -30.48
C ARG A 249 -25.26 -14.26 -29.75
N ASP A 250 -24.57 -15.17 -30.41
CA ASP A 250 -24.06 -16.42 -29.81
C ASP A 250 -22.64 -16.25 -29.21
N ASP A 251 -22.00 -15.11 -29.42
CA ASP A 251 -20.69 -14.83 -28.83
C ASP A 251 -20.87 -14.33 -27.39
N MET A 252 -20.59 -15.23 -26.44
CA MET A 252 -20.69 -14.99 -24.99
C MET A 252 -19.34 -14.63 -24.32
N TYR A 253 -18.26 -14.63 -25.09
CA TYR A 253 -16.89 -14.29 -24.66
C TYR A 253 -16.10 -13.75 -25.87
N PHE A 254 -14.97 -13.08 -25.62
CA PHE A 254 -14.14 -12.53 -26.69
C PHE A 254 -13.35 -13.62 -27.42
N LYS A 255 -13.28 -13.49 -28.74
CA LYS A 255 -12.67 -14.43 -29.68
C LYS A 255 -11.69 -13.70 -30.59
N LYS A 256 -10.75 -14.43 -31.18
CA LYS A 256 -9.75 -13.84 -32.10
C LYS A 256 -10.40 -13.08 -33.27
N LYS A 257 -11.54 -13.55 -33.78
CA LYS A 257 -12.31 -12.89 -34.84
C LYS A 257 -12.82 -11.48 -34.47
N HIS A 258 -12.88 -11.14 -33.19
CA HIS A 258 -13.35 -9.82 -32.73
C HIS A 258 -12.25 -8.76 -32.72
N LEU A 259 -10.98 -9.15 -32.91
CA LEU A 259 -9.81 -8.28 -32.73
C LEU A 259 -9.87 -6.99 -33.53
N ASP A 260 -10.16 -7.07 -34.83
CA ASP A 260 -10.15 -5.90 -35.71
C ASP A 260 -11.31 -4.95 -35.37
N GLN A 261 -12.49 -5.50 -35.11
CA GLN A 261 -13.65 -4.70 -34.69
C GLN A 261 -13.38 -3.94 -33.37
N VAL A 262 -12.77 -4.60 -32.38
CA VAL A 262 -12.40 -3.95 -31.11
C VAL A 262 -11.37 -2.85 -31.34
N THR A 263 -10.38 -3.10 -32.20
CA THR A 263 -9.33 -2.14 -32.55
C THR A 263 -9.90 -0.91 -33.25
N GLU A 264 -10.87 -1.07 -34.15
CA GLU A 264 -11.57 0.04 -34.80
C GLU A 264 -12.35 0.89 -33.79
N ILE A 265 -13.05 0.27 -32.84
CA ILE A 265 -13.85 0.98 -31.83
C ILE A 265 -12.99 1.88 -30.94
N ILE A 266 -11.85 1.36 -30.45
CA ILE A 266 -10.96 2.14 -29.56
C ILE A 266 -10.26 3.29 -30.30
N GLN A 267 -10.22 3.26 -31.63
CA GLN A 267 -9.64 4.32 -32.47
C GLN A 267 -10.67 5.38 -32.89
N GLU A 268 -11.97 5.18 -32.63
CA GLU A 268 -13.01 6.15 -33.01
C GLU A 268 -12.81 7.53 -32.37
N LYS A 269 -12.27 7.58 -31.15
CA LYS A 269 -11.99 8.81 -30.40
C LYS A 269 -10.73 8.64 -29.54
N PRO A 270 -9.98 9.74 -29.27
CA PRO A 270 -8.89 9.70 -28.30
C PRO A 270 -9.37 9.26 -26.92
N GLY A 271 -8.62 8.38 -26.29
CA GLY A 271 -9.02 7.79 -25.02
C GLY A 271 -7.97 6.87 -24.42
N LYS A 272 -8.34 6.27 -23.29
CA LYS A 272 -7.56 5.27 -22.57
C LYS A 272 -8.33 3.95 -22.52
N VAL A 273 -7.61 2.84 -22.45
CA VAL A 273 -8.22 1.50 -22.44
C VAL A 273 -8.07 0.87 -21.06
N LEU A 274 -9.16 0.39 -20.49
CA LEU A 274 -9.17 -0.59 -19.41
C LEU A 274 -9.51 -1.96 -20.00
N ILE A 275 -8.63 -2.94 -19.83
CA ILE A 275 -8.84 -4.31 -20.32
C ILE A 275 -8.66 -5.31 -19.19
N GLY A 276 -9.54 -6.31 -19.11
CA GLY A 276 -9.38 -7.43 -18.20
C GLY A 276 -10.57 -7.80 -17.33
N PRO A 277 -11.38 -6.86 -16.79
CA PRO A 277 -12.49 -7.19 -15.91
C PRO A 277 -13.43 -8.24 -16.51
N GLY A 278 -13.41 -9.44 -15.96
CA GLY A 278 -14.28 -10.56 -16.35
C GLY A 278 -14.16 -11.01 -17.80
N LEU A 279 -13.01 -10.86 -18.47
CA LEU A 279 -12.83 -11.38 -19.83
C LEU A 279 -13.00 -12.90 -19.89
N GLY A 280 -12.68 -13.61 -18.81
CA GLY A 280 -12.60 -15.06 -18.77
C GLY A 280 -11.25 -15.57 -19.24
N ARG A 281 -11.02 -16.88 -19.05
CA ARG A 281 -9.71 -17.53 -19.26
C ARG A 281 -9.78 -18.69 -20.25
N LEU A 282 -10.73 -18.65 -21.18
CA LEU A 282 -10.76 -19.58 -22.29
C LEU A 282 -9.58 -19.31 -23.23
N GLU A 283 -9.03 -20.37 -23.82
CA GLU A 283 -7.86 -20.28 -24.72
C GLU A 283 -8.05 -19.22 -25.82
N GLU A 284 -9.23 -19.20 -26.46
CA GLU A 284 -9.54 -18.24 -27.52
C GLU A 284 -9.59 -16.77 -27.01
N THR A 285 -10.02 -16.57 -25.77
CA THR A 285 -10.06 -15.26 -25.10
C THR A 285 -8.66 -14.81 -24.71
N ILE A 286 -7.82 -15.72 -24.21
CA ILE A 286 -6.42 -15.44 -23.90
C ILE A 286 -5.70 -14.98 -25.17
N GLN A 287 -5.85 -15.74 -26.27
CA GLN A 287 -5.25 -15.40 -27.56
C GLN A 287 -5.75 -14.05 -28.11
N PHE A 288 -7.05 -13.76 -27.99
CA PHE A 288 -7.60 -12.45 -28.34
C PHE A 288 -6.95 -11.34 -27.51
N THR A 289 -6.89 -11.51 -26.19
CA THR A 289 -6.39 -10.50 -25.24
C THR A 289 -4.92 -10.21 -25.48
N GLN A 290 -4.10 -11.25 -25.65
CA GLN A 290 -2.69 -11.12 -25.99
C GLN A 290 -2.48 -10.38 -27.31
N SER A 291 -3.21 -10.78 -28.36
CA SER A 291 -3.12 -10.15 -29.68
C SER A 291 -3.54 -8.68 -29.63
N LEU A 292 -4.55 -8.36 -28.83
CA LEU A 292 -5.01 -6.99 -28.65
C LEU A 292 -3.99 -6.14 -27.91
N ILE A 293 -3.50 -6.60 -26.75
CA ILE A 293 -2.49 -5.87 -25.95
C ILE A 293 -1.25 -5.54 -26.80
N GLN A 294 -0.77 -6.48 -27.60
CA GLN A 294 0.38 -6.26 -28.50
C GLN A 294 0.11 -5.26 -29.64
N LYS A 295 -1.15 -5.07 -30.04
CA LYS A 295 -1.55 -4.09 -31.07
C LYS A 295 -1.80 -2.69 -30.50
N LEU A 296 -2.04 -2.55 -29.19
CA LEU A 296 -2.39 -1.26 -28.58
C LEU A 296 -1.21 -0.27 -28.67
N GLN A 297 -1.49 0.93 -29.18
CA GLN A 297 -0.52 2.02 -29.32
C GLN A 297 -0.64 3.10 -28.24
N GLY A 298 -1.76 3.13 -27.53
CA GLY A 298 -2.11 4.16 -26.54
C GLY A 298 -1.97 3.70 -25.10
N ASP A 299 -2.50 4.51 -24.19
CA ASP A 299 -2.45 4.26 -22.76
C ASP A 299 -3.41 3.13 -22.33
N VAL A 300 -2.89 2.16 -21.58
CA VAL A 300 -3.62 0.92 -21.20
C VAL A 300 -3.52 0.63 -19.71
N LEU A 301 -4.67 0.40 -19.09
CA LEU A 301 -4.83 -0.16 -17.76
C LEU A 301 -5.20 -1.64 -17.92
N ILE A 302 -4.37 -2.52 -17.39
CA ILE A 302 -4.55 -3.97 -17.47
C ILE A 302 -4.83 -4.51 -16.07
N ASP A 303 -5.99 -5.12 -15.89
CA ASP A 303 -6.41 -5.74 -14.62
C ASP A 303 -6.84 -7.20 -14.82
N ALA A 304 -7.03 -7.95 -13.73
CA ALA A 304 -7.73 -9.23 -13.72
C ALA A 304 -7.32 -10.22 -14.84
N ASP A 305 -8.27 -10.69 -15.65
CA ASP A 305 -8.01 -11.66 -16.72
C ASP A 305 -7.11 -11.10 -17.83
N GLY A 306 -7.00 -9.78 -17.96
CA GLY A 306 -6.03 -9.11 -18.82
C GLY A 306 -4.60 -9.36 -18.32
N LEU A 307 -4.37 -9.24 -17.01
CA LEU A 307 -3.09 -9.57 -16.38
C LEU A 307 -2.79 -11.06 -16.47
N PHE A 308 -3.82 -11.91 -16.32
CA PHE A 308 -3.68 -13.35 -16.53
C PHE A 308 -3.19 -13.65 -17.95
N ALA A 309 -3.86 -13.13 -18.98
CA ALA A 309 -3.46 -13.35 -20.38
C ALA A 309 -2.05 -12.80 -20.67
N LEU A 310 -1.70 -11.64 -20.12
CA LEU A 310 -0.36 -11.04 -20.21
C LEU A 310 0.71 -11.94 -19.58
N SER A 311 0.43 -12.55 -18.42
CA SER A 311 1.35 -13.45 -17.71
C SER A 311 1.67 -14.75 -18.46
N GLN A 312 0.82 -15.13 -19.43
CA GLN A 312 1.04 -16.31 -20.27
C GLN A 312 1.94 -16.04 -21.48
N LEU A 313 2.31 -14.77 -21.74
CA LEU A 313 3.30 -14.45 -22.77
C LEU A 313 4.72 -14.66 -22.24
N ASP A 314 5.60 -15.20 -23.08
CA ASP A 314 7.03 -15.32 -22.76
C ASP A 314 7.70 -13.95 -22.66
N SER A 315 7.26 -13.01 -23.49
CA SER A 315 7.67 -11.60 -23.48
C SER A 315 6.57 -10.72 -24.06
N TRP A 316 6.56 -9.47 -23.63
CA TRP A 316 5.69 -8.44 -24.14
C TRP A 316 6.44 -7.11 -24.11
N GLU A 317 6.11 -6.23 -25.05
CA GLU A 317 6.65 -4.89 -25.16
C GLU A 317 5.48 -3.92 -25.24
N LYS A 318 5.66 -2.74 -24.66
CA LYS A 318 4.74 -1.62 -24.85
C LYS A 318 5.38 -0.58 -25.78
N PRO A 319 4.59 0.16 -26.57
CA PRO A 319 5.10 1.32 -27.29
C PRO A 319 5.75 2.34 -26.35
N ASP A 320 6.90 2.91 -26.74
CA ASP A 320 7.64 3.89 -25.93
C ASP A 320 6.81 5.12 -25.55
N SER A 321 5.93 5.57 -26.45
CA SER A 321 5.04 6.72 -26.25
C SER A 321 3.82 6.41 -25.38
N SER A 322 3.61 5.15 -25.01
CA SER A 322 2.44 4.72 -24.24
C SER A 322 2.76 4.58 -22.76
N ASN A 323 1.79 4.93 -21.92
CA ASN A 323 1.84 4.68 -20.49
C ASN A 323 0.95 3.49 -20.16
N TRP A 324 1.47 2.52 -19.41
CA TRP A 324 0.64 1.41 -18.93
C TRP A 324 0.51 1.45 -17.41
N ILE A 325 -0.65 1.01 -16.92
CA ILE A 325 -0.91 0.72 -15.53
C ILE A 325 -1.25 -0.77 -15.41
N LEU A 326 -0.60 -1.48 -14.49
CA LEU A 326 -0.94 -2.85 -14.13
C LEU A 326 -1.45 -2.86 -12.69
N THR A 327 -2.55 -3.57 -12.43
CA THR A 327 -3.17 -3.61 -11.08
C THR A 327 -3.17 -5.01 -10.45
N PRO A 328 -2.05 -5.76 -10.39
CA PRO A 328 -2.07 -7.15 -9.92
C PRO A 328 -2.36 -7.26 -8.41
N HIS A 329 -3.16 -8.26 -8.03
CA HIS A 329 -3.15 -8.79 -6.65
C HIS A 329 -1.94 -9.72 -6.44
N PRO A 330 -1.63 -10.20 -5.22
CA PRO A 330 -0.40 -10.98 -4.97
C PRO A 330 -0.26 -12.24 -5.85
N GLY A 331 -1.34 -12.99 -6.03
CA GLY A 331 -1.36 -14.12 -6.98
C GLY A 331 -1.13 -13.76 -8.46
N GLU A 332 -1.70 -12.66 -8.95
CA GLU A 332 -1.47 -12.16 -10.32
C GLU A 332 -0.03 -11.68 -10.48
N LEU A 333 0.52 -11.02 -9.45
CA LEU A 333 1.90 -10.55 -9.42
C LEU A 333 2.89 -11.71 -9.55
N LYS A 334 2.65 -12.79 -8.78
CA LYS A 334 3.44 -14.02 -8.86
C LYS A 334 3.44 -14.61 -10.26
N SER A 335 2.27 -14.69 -10.90
CA SER A 335 2.16 -15.20 -12.28
C SER A 335 2.88 -14.30 -13.28
N LEU A 336 2.69 -12.98 -13.18
CA LEU A 336 3.23 -12.00 -14.12
C LEU A 336 4.77 -11.95 -14.10
N PHE A 337 5.38 -11.96 -12.91
CA PHE A 337 6.83 -11.83 -12.76
C PHE A 337 7.54 -13.14 -12.42
N LYS A 338 6.82 -14.27 -12.37
CA LYS A 338 7.33 -15.61 -12.06
C LYS A 338 8.15 -15.63 -10.75
N LYS A 339 7.81 -14.75 -9.81
CA LYS A 339 8.49 -14.60 -8.50
C LYS A 339 7.44 -14.64 -7.41
N ASP A 340 7.56 -15.61 -6.51
CA ASP A 340 6.72 -15.67 -5.33
C ASP A 340 7.28 -14.74 -4.26
N VAL A 341 6.48 -13.78 -3.82
CA VAL A 341 6.89 -12.79 -2.83
C VAL A 341 5.79 -12.63 -1.80
N SER A 342 5.99 -13.26 -0.64
CA SER A 342 5.08 -13.19 0.50
C SER A 342 5.43 -12.05 1.46
N ASP A 343 6.69 -11.63 1.48
CA ASP A 343 7.19 -10.55 2.32
C ASP A 343 6.92 -9.19 1.67
N ASP A 344 6.33 -8.26 2.42
CA ASP A 344 5.92 -6.97 1.87
C ASP A 344 7.11 -6.08 1.49
N PHE A 345 8.24 -6.20 2.17
CA PHE A 345 9.44 -5.43 1.87
C PHE A 345 10.12 -5.90 0.58
N GLU A 346 10.21 -7.21 0.37
CA GLU A 346 10.63 -7.79 -0.90
C GLU A 346 9.61 -7.50 -2.01
N ARG A 347 8.31 -7.42 -1.70
CA ARG A 347 7.27 -7.01 -2.66
C ARG A 347 7.51 -5.58 -3.09
N LEU A 348 7.73 -4.66 -2.14
CA LEU A 348 8.05 -3.26 -2.40
C LEU A 348 9.27 -3.12 -3.33
N LYS A 349 10.37 -3.82 -3.03
CA LYS A 349 11.57 -3.82 -3.87
C LYS A 349 11.29 -4.34 -5.27
N LEU A 350 10.58 -5.46 -5.40
CA LEU A 350 10.23 -6.05 -6.68
C LEU A 350 9.39 -5.07 -7.52
N ILE A 351 8.38 -4.45 -6.91
CA ILE A 351 7.50 -3.50 -7.60
C ILE A 351 8.28 -2.28 -8.08
N LYS A 352 9.11 -1.69 -7.22
CA LYS A 352 9.98 -0.56 -7.58
C LYS A 352 10.92 -0.91 -8.75
N GLU A 353 11.57 -2.06 -8.66
CA GLU A 353 12.46 -2.57 -9.71
C GLU A 353 11.72 -2.79 -11.04
N LYS A 354 10.59 -3.52 -11.01
CA LYS A 354 9.86 -3.89 -12.23
C LYS A 354 9.18 -2.70 -12.88
N ALA A 355 8.64 -1.77 -12.11
CA ALA A 355 8.04 -0.53 -12.61
C ALA A 355 9.07 0.29 -13.40
N GLY A 356 10.26 0.51 -12.81
CA GLY A 356 11.35 1.23 -13.48
C GLY A 356 11.92 0.49 -14.69
N GLN A 357 12.18 -0.82 -14.59
CA GLN A 357 12.74 -1.61 -15.70
C GLN A 357 11.82 -1.69 -16.92
N THR A 358 10.51 -1.78 -16.69
CA THR A 358 9.51 -1.91 -17.77
C THR A 358 8.92 -0.57 -18.19
N ASN A 359 9.30 0.53 -17.52
CA ASN A 359 8.72 1.85 -17.71
C ASN A 359 7.18 1.85 -17.55
N ILE A 360 6.67 1.16 -16.54
CA ILE A 360 5.23 0.95 -16.28
C ILE A 360 4.89 1.36 -14.86
N THR A 361 3.67 1.84 -14.64
CA THR A 361 3.14 2.01 -13.28
C THR A 361 2.48 0.72 -12.82
N ILE A 362 2.88 0.21 -11.65
CA ILE A 362 2.32 -1.03 -11.10
C ILE A 362 1.66 -0.69 -9.76
N LEU A 363 0.35 -0.89 -9.67
CA LEU A 363 -0.39 -0.90 -8.42
C LEU A 363 -0.56 -2.35 -7.96
N SER A 364 0.34 -2.80 -7.09
CA SER A 364 0.21 -4.10 -6.42
C SER A 364 -0.82 -4.01 -5.30
N LYS A 365 -2.00 -4.59 -5.53
CA LYS A 365 -3.07 -4.71 -4.53
C LYS A 365 -2.60 -5.63 -3.40
N GLY A 366 -3.00 -5.33 -2.17
CA GLY A 366 -2.62 -6.09 -0.98
C GLY A 366 -2.72 -5.22 0.26
N MET A 367 -2.26 -5.74 1.41
CA MET A 367 -2.01 -4.94 2.61
C MET A 367 -0.50 -4.90 2.81
N PRO A 368 0.15 -3.72 2.72
CA PRO A 368 -0.38 -2.49 2.14
C PRO A 368 -0.52 -2.61 0.60
N SER A 369 -1.32 -1.74 -0.01
CA SER A 369 -1.26 -1.54 -1.46
C SER A 369 0.01 -0.75 -1.80
N ILE A 370 0.71 -1.17 -2.85
CA ILE A 370 2.01 -0.63 -3.25
C ILE A 370 1.93 -0.10 -4.68
N ILE A 371 2.32 1.15 -4.90
CA ILE A 371 2.49 1.72 -6.24
C ILE A 371 3.99 1.81 -6.52
N GLY A 372 4.44 1.24 -7.64
CA GLY A 372 5.74 1.54 -8.23
C GLY A 372 5.55 2.37 -9.49
N THR A 373 6.34 3.43 -9.66
CA THR A 373 6.24 4.33 -10.81
C THR A 373 7.36 4.11 -11.82
N GLN A 374 7.17 4.70 -13.00
CA GLN A 374 8.15 4.74 -14.08
C GLN A 374 9.44 5.46 -13.66
N SER A 375 9.34 6.48 -12.80
CA SER A 375 10.48 7.23 -12.25
C SER A 375 11.32 6.43 -11.24
N GLY A 376 10.83 5.25 -10.82
CA GLY A 376 11.45 4.46 -9.76
C GLY A 376 11.06 4.93 -8.37
N ASP A 377 10.03 5.76 -8.22
CA ASP A 377 9.43 6.10 -6.93
C ASP A 377 8.46 5.00 -6.49
N SER A 378 8.18 4.97 -5.18
CA SER A 378 7.23 4.03 -4.59
C SER A 378 6.32 4.70 -3.58
N TYR A 379 5.04 4.30 -3.60
CA TYR A 379 4.02 4.78 -2.68
C TYR A 379 3.32 3.60 -1.98
N LEU A 380 2.89 3.82 -0.73
CA LEU A 380 2.23 2.84 0.11
C LEU A 380 0.95 3.42 0.70
N THR A 381 -0.09 2.60 0.84
CA THR A 381 -1.25 2.96 1.68
C THR A 381 -0.87 2.88 3.16
N GLY A 382 -1.25 3.89 3.94
CA GLY A 382 -1.08 3.91 5.40
C GLY A 382 -2.30 3.43 6.21
N TYR A 383 -3.25 2.73 5.57
CA TYR A 383 -4.51 2.29 6.19
C TYR A 383 -4.80 0.82 5.88
N GLU A 384 -5.71 0.21 6.64
CA GLU A 384 -6.13 -1.18 6.48
C GLU A 384 -6.84 -1.43 5.14
N THR A 385 -6.21 -2.19 4.24
CA THR A 385 -6.78 -2.51 2.93
C THR A 385 -7.46 -3.89 2.87
N ARG A 386 -7.29 -4.76 3.87
CA ARG A 386 -7.93 -6.11 3.90
C ARG A 386 -9.45 -6.02 3.85
N ILE A 387 -10.04 -4.92 4.30
CA ILE A 387 -11.49 -4.65 4.18
C ILE A 387 -11.98 -4.65 2.71
N PHE A 388 -11.09 -4.44 1.73
CA PHE A 388 -11.38 -4.45 0.30
C PHE A 388 -11.16 -5.81 -0.38
N SER A 389 -10.88 -6.87 0.38
CA SER A 389 -10.61 -8.23 -0.14
C SER A 389 -11.84 -8.97 -0.73
N ARG A 390 -12.98 -8.29 -0.90
CA ARG A 390 -14.20 -8.92 -1.46
C ARG A 390 -14.19 -8.89 -2.99
N ALA A 391 -14.76 -9.92 -3.60
CA ALA A 391 -14.92 -9.99 -5.06
C ALA A 391 -15.66 -8.74 -5.59
N GLY A 392 -15.16 -8.18 -6.70
CA GLY A 392 -15.70 -6.96 -7.32
C GLY A 392 -15.03 -5.65 -6.91
N PHE A 393 -14.32 -5.59 -5.77
CA PHE A 393 -13.58 -4.36 -5.40
C PHE A 393 -12.47 -4.03 -6.39
N GLY A 394 -11.79 -5.05 -6.94
CA GLY A 394 -10.79 -4.88 -8.00
C GLY A 394 -11.38 -4.17 -9.23
N ASP A 395 -12.56 -4.61 -9.68
CA ASP A 395 -13.23 -4.00 -10.84
C ASP A 395 -13.64 -2.54 -10.57
N VAL A 396 -14.14 -2.26 -9.36
CA VAL A 396 -14.45 -0.88 -8.92
C VAL A 396 -13.18 -0.03 -8.93
N LEU A 397 -12.08 -0.53 -8.39
CA LEU A 397 -10.79 0.17 -8.35
C LEU A 397 -10.26 0.44 -9.76
N ALA A 398 -10.27 -0.57 -10.65
CA ALA A 398 -9.84 -0.43 -12.04
C ALA A 398 -10.65 0.63 -12.79
N GLY A 399 -11.97 0.66 -12.60
CA GLY A 399 -12.84 1.69 -13.17
C GLY A 399 -12.49 3.10 -12.68
N LYS A 400 -12.24 3.28 -11.38
CA LYS A 400 -11.81 4.56 -10.79
C LYS A 400 -10.46 5.01 -11.32
N ILE A 401 -9.47 4.12 -11.37
CA ILE A 401 -8.14 4.43 -11.87
C ILE A 401 -8.23 4.88 -13.33
N GLY A 402 -8.96 4.15 -14.18
CA GLY A 402 -9.17 4.54 -15.58
C GLY A 402 -9.78 5.95 -15.71
N ALA A 403 -10.72 6.30 -14.83
CA ALA A 403 -11.34 7.62 -14.81
C ALA A 403 -10.39 8.73 -14.35
N TYR A 404 -9.68 8.53 -13.26
CA TYR A 404 -8.72 9.52 -12.77
C TYR A 404 -7.52 9.67 -13.70
N TRP A 405 -7.17 8.63 -14.44
CA TRP A 405 -6.11 8.72 -15.44
C TRP A 405 -6.48 9.59 -16.63
N LEU A 406 -7.74 9.59 -17.07
CA LEU A 406 -8.22 10.58 -18.04
C LEU A 406 -8.22 11.98 -17.44
N THR A 407 -8.61 12.12 -16.18
CA THR A 407 -8.73 13.42 -15.50
C THR A 407 -7.39 14.10 -15.28
N TYR A 408 -6.37 13.36 -14.83
CA TYR A 408 -5.09 13.94 -14.40
C TYR A 408 -3.93 13.67 -15.36
N SER A 409 -4.10 12.77 -16.33
CA SER A 409 -3.06 12.37 -17.29
C SER A 409 -1.73 11.88 -16.67
N SER A 410 -1.73 11.55 -15.37
CA SER A 410 -0.62 10.89 -14.66
C SER A 410 -1.06 9.49 -14.21
N PRO A 411 -0.34 8.43 -14.59
CA PRO A 411 -0.59 7.07 -14.10
C PRO A 411 -0.48 6.94 -12.58
N GLU A 412 0.52 7.58 -11.96
CA GLU A 412 0.71 7.48 -10.52
C GLU A 412 -0.40 8.18 -9.74
N LEU A 413 -0.79 9.40 -10.15
CA LEU A 413 -1.89 10.11 -9.51
C LEU A 413 -3.22 9.37 -9.69
N ALA A 414 -3.43 8.74 -10.84
CA ALA A 414 -4.62 7.92 -11.06
C ALA A 414 -4.72 6.74 -10.09
N CYS A 415 -3.60 6.07 -9.81
CA CYS A 415 -3.53 5.02 -8.79
C CYS A 415 -3.78 5.57 -7.39
N CYS A 416 -3.16 6.70 -7.04
CA CYS A 416 -3.32 7.34 -5.74
C CYS A 416 -4.75 7.85 -5.47
N HIS A 417 -5.48 8.34 -6.48
CA HIS A 417 -6.90 8.71 -6.35
C HIS A 417 -7.85 7.49 -6.36
N GLY A 418 -7.41 6.38 -6.97
CA GLY A 418 -8.18 5.15 -7.01
C GLY A 418 -8.28 4.48 -5.64
N LEU A 419 -7.15 4.46 -4.92
CA LEU A 419 -7.00 4.08 -3.51
C LEU A 419 -7.57 5.15 -2.58
#